data_AF-A0A177A626-F1
#
_entry.id   AF-A0A177A626-F1
#
_cell.length_a   1.000
_cell.length_b   1.000
_cell.length_c   1.000
_cell.angle_alpha   90.00
_cell.angle_beta   90.00
_cell.angle_gamma   90.00
#
_symmetry.space_group_name_H-M   'P 1'
#
loop_
_entity.id
_entity.type
_entity.pdbx_description
1 polymer ?
#
loop_
_entity_poly.entity_id
_entity_poly.type
_entity_poly.pdbx_seq_one_letter_code
_entity_poly.pdbx_strand_id
1 'polypeptide(L)'
;MSHSAPNGRIAMIGTMDSIRPNHLESLAAFTTIFIPVKIKDSHWALAVLHPGSLGQQGRSEVYDSHERWATKTMTTKNVFDLLKYRLGNAYSPMDWTVTEQQCSQPQQHDADSALYVLANAKSIVLNLGMIRVDTHRIRTRLRWQFAEELVKQYIVVTF
;
A
#
# COMPACT_ATOMS: atom_id res chain seq x y z
N MET A 1 24.01 12.44 -4.25
CA MET A 1 22.85 12.90 -3.45
C MET A 1 22.37 11.71 -2.65
N SER A 2 22.44 11.76 -1.32
CA SER A 2 22.05 10.64 -0.45
C SER A 2 20.53 10.53 -0.39
N HIS A 3 19.96 9.44 -0.92
CA HIS A 3 18.56 9.11 -0.72
C HIS A 3 18.39 8.51 0.68
N SER A 4 18.20 9.37 1.68
CA SER A 4 17.63 8.94 2.95
C SER A 4 16.17 8.57 2.71
N ALA A 5 15.77 7.36 3.09
CA ALA A 5 14.36 7.01 3.24
C ALA A 5 13.68 8.07 4.15
N PRO A 6 12.39 8.37 3.96
CA PRO A 6 11.70 9.33 4.82
C PRO A 6 11.86 8.91 6.28
N ASN A 7 12.37 9.81 7.13
CA ASN A 7 12.57 9.62 8.57
C ASN A 7 11.23 9.56 9.32
N GLY A 8 10.39 8.57 8.99
CA GLY A 8 9.06 8.40 9.53
C GLY A 8 8.85 6.97 10.00
N ARG A 9 8.19 6.80 11.15
CA ARG A 9 7.84 5.47 11.65
C ARG A 9 6.79 4.86 10.71
N ILE A 10 7.05 3.64 10.24
CA ILE A 10 6.11 2.87 9.41
C ILE A 10 5.44 1.80 10.28
N ALA A 11 4.13 1.67 10.14
CA ALA A 11 3.35 0.58 10.72
C ALA A 11 2.76 -0.30 9.62
N MET A 12 2.37 -1.52 9.98
CA MET A 12 1.62 -2.43 9.13
C MET A 12 0.46 -3.02 9.92
N ILE A 13 -0.71 -3.09 9.30
CA ILE A 13 -1.85 -3.90 9.76
C ILE A 13 -1.95 -5.10 8.84
N GLY A 14 -1.47 -6.26 9.30
CA GLY A 14 -1.46 -7.50 8.53
C GLY A 14 -2.87 -7.97 8.18
N THR A 15 -3.05 -8.78 7.14
CA THR A 15 -4.38 -9.20 6.67
C THR A 15 -5.20 -9.97 7.69
N MET A 16 -4.53 -10.70 8.60
CA MET A 16 -5.16 -11.52 9.62
C MET A 16 -5.28 -10.80 10.98
N ASP A 17 -4.82 -9.56 11.07
CA ASP A 17 -4.83 -8.82 12.32
C ASP A 17 -6.27 -8.47 12.73
N SER A 18 -6.59 -8.74 13.99
CA SER A 18 -7.84 -8.34 14.61
C SER A 18 -7.88 -6.82 14.78
N ILE A 19 -8.92 -6.19 14.23
CA ILE A 19 -9.08 -4.73 14.26
C ILE A 19 -10.04 -4.35 15.38
N ARG A 20 -9.52 -3.60 16.35
CA ARG A 20 -10.30 -3.01 17.44
C ARG A 20 -10.78 -1.60 17.04
N PRO A 21 -11.89 -1.08 17.61
CA PRO A 21 -12.42 0.23 17.23
C PRO A 21 -11.42 1.40 17.30
N ASN A 22 -10.45 1.37 18.22
CA ASN A 22 -9.44 2.42 18.38
C ASN A 22 -8.06 2.04 17.80
N HIS A 23 -8.00 1.05 16.91
CA HIS A 23 -6.73 0.54 16.38
C HIS A 23 -5.97 1.62 15.59
N LEU A 24 -6.65 2.49 14.84
CA LEU A 24 -5.95 3.56 14.09
C LEU A 24 -5.42 4.67 15.00
N GLU A 25 -6.08 4.96 16.12
CA GLU A 25 -5.63 5.97 17.08
C GLU A 25 -4.28 5.57 17.71
N SER A 26 -4.09 4.28 18.03
CA SER A 26 -2.82 3.78 18.56
C SER A 26 -1.67 3.84 17.54
N LEU A 27 -2.00 4.00 16.26
CA LEU A 27 -1.05 4.13 15.15
C LEU A 27 -0.90 5.59 14.65
N ALA A 28 -1.53 6.56 15.30
CA ALA A 28 -1.48 7.96 14.85
C ALA A 28 -0.06 8.58 14.87
N ALA A 29 0.87 8.00 15.63
CA ALA A 29 2.27 8.45 15.67
C ALA A 29 3.12 7.97 14.47
N PHE A 30 2.55 7.13 13.59
CA PHE A 30 3.24 6.63 12.40
C PHE A 30 2.98 7.55 11.21
N THR A 31 3.98 7.72 10.35
CA THR A 31 3.85 8.56 9.14
C THR A 31 3.20 7.80 7.98
N THR A 32 3.21 6.48 8.04
CA THR A 32 2.66 5.60 7.01
C THR A 32 2.22 4.29 7.65
N ILE A 33 0.99 3.88 7.33
CA ILE A 33 0.42 2.60 7.76
C ILE A 33 0.09 1.81 6.51
N PHE A 34 0.78 0.69 6.33
CA PHE A 34 0.51 -0.25 5.24
C PHE A 34 -0.57 -1.26 5.62
N ILE A 35 -1.53 -1.45 4.73
CA ILE A 35 -2.67 -2.32 4.96
C ILE A 35 -2.84 -3.17 3.70
N PRO A 36 -2.16 -4.32 3.58
CA PRO A 36 -2.47 -5.27 2.53
C PRO A 36 -3.91 -5.76 2.67
N VAL A 37 -4.65 -5.77 1.57
CA VAL A 37 -6.04 -6.21 1.52
C VAL A 37 -6.19 -7.31 0.48
N LYS A 38 -6.68 -8.47 0.94
CA LYS A 38 -7.04 -9.58 0.07
C LYS A 38 -8.51 -9.43 -0.34
N ILE A 39 -8.76 -9.15 -1.61
CA ILE A 39 -10.10 -8.94 -2.18
C ILE A 39 -10.57 -10.28 -2.78
N LYS A 40 -11.73 -10.77 -2.30
CA LYS A 40 -12.40 -12.00 -2.81
C LYS A 40 -11.44 -13.20 -2.98
N ASP A 41 -10.53 -13.37 -2.04
CA ASP A 41 -9.56 -14.47 -1.94
C ASP A 41 -8.52 -14.67 -3.06
N SER A 42 -8.59 -13.92 -4.14
CA SER A 42 -7.69 -14.10 -5.29
C SER A 42 -6.84 -12.89 -5.61
N HIS A 43 -7.26 -11.69 -5.21
CA HIS A 43 -6.61 -10.45 -5.62
C HIS A 43 -6.06 -9.66 -4.43
N TRP A 44 -4.89 -9.08 -4.62
CA TRP A 44 -4.22 -8.26 -3.60
C TRP A 44 -4.21 -6.80 -3.99
N ALA A 45 -4.61 -5.95 -3.06
CA ALA A 45 -4.44 -4.51 -3.11
C ALA A 45 -3.67 -4.02 -1.88
N LEU A 46 -3.12 -2.83 -1.95
CA LEU A 46 -2.47 -2.17 -0.83
C LEU A 46 -3.20 -0.87 -0.52
N ALA A 47 -3.83 -0.80 0.64
CA ALA A 47 -4.27 0.48 1.17
C ALA A 47 -3.15 1.10 2.01
N VAL A 48 -3.00 2.41 1.90
CA VAL A 48 -1.97 3.19 2.60
C VAL A 48 -2.64 4.35 3.29
N LEU A 49 -2.39 4.47 4.60
CA LEU A 49 -2.84 5.61 5.38
C LEU A 49 -1.64 6.45 5.79
N HIS A 50 -1.77 7.76 5.61
CA HIS A 50 -0.86 8.77 6.12
C HIS A 50 -1.61 9.57 7.18
N PRO A 51 -1.47 9.21 8.48
CA PRO A 51 -2.13 9.92 9.56
C PRO A 51 -1.86 11.43 9.50
N GLY A 52 -2.90 12.23 9.72
CA GLY A 52 -2.78 13.68 9.84
C GLY A 52 -2.21 14.07 11.21
N SER A 53 -1.68 15.29 11.31
CA SER A 53 -1.38 15.87 12.63
C SER A 53 -2.67 16.12 13.43
N LEU A 54 -2.54 16.37 14.74
CA LEU A 54 -3.68 16.60 15.63
C LEU A 54 -4.68 17.61 15.05
N GLY A 55 -5.94 17.19 14.89
CA GLY A 55 -7.04 18.01 14.36
C GLY A 55 -7.05 18.18 12.84
N GLN A 56 -6.15 17.53 12.10
CA GLN A 56 -6.14 17.50 10.64
C GLN A 56 -6.53 16.12 10.12
N GLN A 57 -7.21 16.12 8.97
CA GLN A 57 -7.47 14.88 8.26
C GLN A 57 -6.16 14.25 7.78
N GLY A 58 -6.07 12.93 7.89
CA GLY A 58 -5.04 12.16 7.21
C GLY A 58 -5.32 12.02 5.72
N ARG A 59 -4.45 11.28 5.05
CA ARG A 59 -4.61 10.91 3.64
C ARG A 59 -4.74 9.40 3.51
N SER A 60 -5.67 8.95 2.67
CA SER A 60 -5.85 7.55 2.33
C SER A 60 -5.69 7.32 0.83
N GLU A 61 -4.97 6.24 0.51
CA GLU A 61 -4.63 5.85 -0.86
C GLU A 61 -4.86 4.35 -1.02
N VAL A 62 -5.25 3.93 -2.22
CA VAL A 62 -5.37 2.51 -2.57
C VAL A 62 -4.60 2.24 -3.85
N TYR A 63 -3.66 1.32 -3.75
CA TYR A 63 -2.82 0.82 -4.82
C TYR A 63 -3.39 -0.53 -5.24
N ASP A 64 -4.14 -0.53 -6.34
CA ASP A 64 -4.74 -1.72 -6.92
C ASP A 64 -4.25 -1.87 -8.36
N SER A 65 -3.56 -2.97 -8.63
CA SER A 65 -3.01 -3.28 -9.94
C SER A 65 -4.02 -3.93 -10.89
N HIS A 66 -5.24 -4.26 -10.45
CA HIS A 66 -6.27 -4.78 -11.33
C HIS A 66 -6.57 -3.77 -12.45
N GLU A 67 -6.65 -4.21 -13.70
CA GLU A 67 -6.73 -3.33 -14.88
C GLU A 67 -7.80 -2.25 -14.76
N ARG A 68 -9.00 -2.64 -14.28
CA ARG A 68 -10.12 -1.72 -13.99
C ARG A 68 -9.75 -0.49 -13.16
N TRP A 69 -8.83 -0.62 -12.20
CA TRP A 69 -8.45 0.42 -11.24
C TRP A 69 -7.06 0.98 -11.47
N ALA A 70 -6.17 0.21 -12.08
CA ALA A 70 -4.88 0.71 -12.50
C ALA A 70 -4.99 1.64 -13.72
N THR A 71 -6.03 1.51 -14.56
CA THR A 71 -6.25 2.38 -15.74
C THR A 71 -7.28 3.48 -15.51
N LYS A 72 -8.02 3.43 -14.39
CA LYS A 72 -9.03 4.42 -14.00
C LYS A 72 -8.80 4.81 -12.56
N THR A 73 -8.78 6.12 -12.30
CA THR A 73 -8.75 6.63 -10.93
C THR A 73 -9.87 6.01 -10.09
N MET A 74 -9.52 5.42 -8.95
CA MET A 74 -10.52 4.98 -7.98
C MET A 74 -11.28 6.19 -7.47
N THR A 75 -12.61 6.09 -7.42
CA THR A 75 -13.41 7.13 -6.77
C THR A 75 -13.12 7.12 -5.28
N THR A 76 -13.27 8.29 -4.65
CA THR A 76 -13.24 8.43 -3.18
C THR A 76 -14.11 7.38 -2.48
N LYS A 77 -15.30 7.09 -3.02
CA LYS A 77 -16.19 6.05 -2.49
C LYS A 77 -15.56 4.65 -2.52
N ASN A 78 -14.91 4.26 -3.60
CA ASN A 78 -14.30 2.93 -3.70
C ASN A 78 -13.17 2.74 -2.69
N VAL A 79 -12.36 3.78 -2.49
CA VAL A 79 -11.29 3.79 -1.49
C VAL A 79 -11.87 3.61 -0.09
N PHE A 80 -12.90 4.39 0.24
CA PHE A 80 -13.57 4.31 1.53
C PHE A 80 -14.25 2.96 1.76
N ASP A 81 -14.94 2.41 0.75
CA ASP A 81 -15.60 1.12 0.85
C ASP A 81 -14.57 -0.01 1.10
N LEU A 82 -13.40 0.02 0.44
CA LEU A 82 -12.33 -0.95 0.66
C LEU A 82 -11.71 -0.84 2.05
N LEU A 83 -11.40 0.38 2.50
CA LEU A 83 -10.86 0.62 3.84
C LEU A 83 -11.87 0.24 4.92
N LYS A 84 -13.16 0.55 4.71
CA LYS A 84 -14.23 0.16 5.63
C LYS A 84 -14.41 -1.35 5.68
N TYR A 85 -14.31 -2.03 4.54
CA TYR A 85 -14.32 -3.50 4.47
C TYR A 85 -13.20 -4.10 5.32
N ARG A 86 -11.97 -3.57 5.24
CA ARG A 86 -10.83 -4.10 6.00
C ARG A 86 -10.82 -3.70 7.47
N LEU A 87 -11.13 -2.44 7.79
CA LEU A 87 -10.90 -1.83 9.11
C LEU A 87 -12.18 -1.68 9.96
N GLY A 88 -13.35 -1.89 9.37
CA GLY A 88 -14.63 -1.82 10.07
C GLY A 88 -14.81 -0.49 10.80
N ASN A 89 -15.16 -0.56 12.08
CA ASN A 89 -15.45 0.63 12.91
C ASN A 89 -14.20 1.45 13.26
N ALA A 90 -13.00 0.92 13.07
CA ALA A 90 -11.77 1.68 13.28
C ALA A 90 -11.53 2.74 12.20
N TYR A 91 -12.19 2.62 11.05
CA TYR A 91 -12.08 3.58 9.96
C TYR A 91 -13.33 4.46 9.88
N SER A 92 -13.11 5.76 10.04
CA SER A 92 -14.10 6.82 9.82
C SER A 92 -13.68 7.65 8.62
N PRO A 93 -14.46 7.67 7.52
CA PRO A 93 -14.15 8.46 6.33
C PRO A 93 -13.95 9.96 6.59
N MET A 94 -14.53 10.50 7.67
CA MET A 94 -14.39 11.92 8.03
C MET A 94 -12.97 12.30 8.47
N ASP A 95 -12.16 11.32 8.84
CA ASP A 95 -10.79 11.56 9.31
C ASP A 95 -9.78 11.55 8.15
N TRP A 96 -10.21 11.27 6.91
CA TRP A 96 -9.31 11.02 5.79
C TRP A 96 -9.74 11.74 4.51
N THR A 97 -8.75 12.21 3.77
CA THR A 97 -8.88 12.70 2.40
C THR A 97 -8.35 11.64 1.42
N VAL A 98 -8.98 11.49 0.25
CA VAL A 98 -8.53 10.55 -0.78
C VAL A 98 -7.79 11.30 -1.87
N THR A 99 -6.67 10.73 -2.31
CA THR A 99 -5.98 11.22 -3.51
C THR A 99 -6.56 10.54 -4.74
N GLU A 100 -7.17 11.31 -5.63
CA GLU A 100 -7.73 10.84 -6.90
C GLU A 100 -6.65 10.74 -8.00
N GLN A 101 -5.50 10.15 -7.67
CA GLN A 101 -4.42 9.89 -8.61
C GLN A 101 -4.28 8.39 -8.87
N GLN A 102 -3.73 8.04 -10.03
CA GLN A 102 -3.36 6.67 -10.32
C GLN A 102 -2.15 6.29 -9.46
N CYS A 103 -2.35 5.34 -8.54
CA CYS A 103 -1.31 4.93 -7.59
C CYS A 103 -0.52 3.70 -8.06
N SER A 104 -1.06 2.87 -8.96
CA SER A 104 -0.42 1.60 -9.38
C SER A 104 -0.37 1.41 -10.90
N GLN A 105 0.62 0.64 -11.36
CA GLN A 105 0.65 0.09 -12.72
C GLN A 105 -0.38 -1.05 -12.85
N PRO A 106 -0.95 -1.25 -14.06
CA PRO A 106 -1.82 -2.39 -14.34
C PRO A 106 -1.02 -3.70 -14.37
N GLN A 107 -1.54 -4.71 -13.68
CA GLN A 107 -1.00 -6.06 -13.73
C GLN A 107 -1.31 -6.72 -15.07
N GLN A 108 -0.39 -7.56 -15.53
CA GLN A 108 -0.59 -8.38 -16.72
C GLN A 108 -1.19 -9.75 -16.40
N HIS A 109 -1.04 -10.21 -15.16
CA HIS A 109 -1.57 -11.49 -14.70
C HIS A 109 -2.10 -11.36 -13.28
N ASP A 110 -3.23 -12.01 -12.98
CA ASP A 110 -3.87 -11.94 -11.67
C ASP A 110 -3.00 -12.51 -10.54
N ALA A 111 -2.19 -13.50 -10.87
CA ALA A 111 -1.21 -14.10 -9.96
C ALA A 111 -0.07 -13.13 -9.55
N ASP A 112 0.07 -11.97 -10.21
CA ASP A 112 1.08 -10.98 -9.89
C ASP A 112 0.59 -9.92 -8.88
N SER A 113 -0.69 -9.84 -8.55
CA SER A 113 -1.24 -8.75 -7.70
C SER A 113 -0.46 -8.53 -6.39
N ALA A 114 -0.04 -9.61 -5.71
CA ALA A 114 0.78 -9.52 -4.50
C ALA A 114 2.20 -8.94 -4.77
N LEU A 115 2.78 -9.22 -5.95
CA LEU A 115 4.06 -8.65 -6.36
C LEU A 115 3.95 -7.13 -6.53
N TYR A 116 2.83 -6.65 -7.08
CA TYR A 116 2.56 -5.22 -7.23
C TYR A 116 2.36 -4.55 -5.87
N VAL A 117 1.68 -5.20 -4.92
CA VAL A 117 1.60 -4.71 -3.52
C VAL A 117 2.98 -4.49 -2.91
N LEU A 118 3.89 -5.45 -3.04
CA LEU A 118 5.25 -5.32 -2.51
C LEU A 118 6.06 -4.24 -3.24
N ALA A 119 5.94 -4.16 -4.57
CA ALA A 119 6.60 -3.12 -5.36
C ALA A 119 6.11 -1.71 -4.97
N ASN A 120 4.80 -1.52 -4.82
CA ASN A 120 4.22 -0.24 -4.40
C ASN A 120 4.65 0.15 -2.99
N ALA A 121 4.60 -0.77 -2.02
CA ALA A 121 5.09 -0.52 -0.66
C ALA A 121 6.57 -0.09 -0.67
N LYS A 122 7.41 -0.79 -1.44
CA LYS A 122 8.83 -0.47 -1.57
C LYS A 122 9.06 0.88 -2.23
N SER A 123 8.30 1.21 -3.27
CA SER A 123 8.34 2.52 -3.95
C SER A 123 8.05 3.66 -2.97
N ILE A 124 7.04 3.52 -2.12
CA ILE A 124 6.65 4.53 -1.12
C ILE A 124 7.76 4.70 -0.08
N VAL A 125 8.27 3.60 0.49
CA VAL A 125 9.31 3.65 1.54
C VAL A 125 10.61 4.24 1.03
N LEU A 126 10.99 3.92 -0.20
CA LEU A 126 12.25 4.38 -0.80
C LEU A 126 12.11 5.65 -1.64
N ASN A 127 10.89 6.22 -1.73
CA ASN A 127 10.56 7.38 -2.55
C ASN A 127 11.04 7.25 -4.01
N LEU A 128 10.82 6.08 -4.62
CA LEU A 128 11.35 5.74 -5.96
C LEU A 128 10.41 6.14 -7.12
N GLY A 129 9.23 6.68 -6.81
CA GLY A 129 8.16 6.80 -7.79
C GLY A 129 7.64 5.42 -8.22
N MET A 130 6.70 5.39 -9.17
CA MET A 130 6.01 4.15 -9.54
C MET A 130 7.00 3.14 -10.18
N ILE A 131 7.21 2.00 -9.52
CA ILE A 131 8.07 0.92 -10.02
C ILE A 131 7.40 0.27 -11.23
N ARG A 132 8.14 0.13 -12.34
CA ARG A 132 7.66 -0.58 -13.52
C ARG A 132 7.73 -2.08 -13.31
N VAL A 133 6.61 -2.78 -13.50
CA VAL A 133 6.47 -4.24 -13.32
C VAL A 133 5.92 -4.90 -14.61
N ASP A 134 6.14 -4.21 -15.73
CA ASP A 134 5.50 -4.40 -17.03
C ASP A 134 6.10 -5.51 -17.90
N THR A 135 7.22 -6.13 -17.52
CA THR A 135 7.80 -7.26 -18.26
C THR A 135 7.98 -8.48 -17.38
N HIS A 136 7.84 -9.66 -17.98
CA HIS A 136 8.08 -10.94 -17.28
C HIS A 136 9.48 -10.97 -16.63
N ARG A 137 10.51 -10.48 -17.33
CA ARG A 137 11.88 -10.40 -16.81
C ARG A 137 11.96 -9.56 -15.53
N ILE A 138 11.32 -8.39 -15.51
CA ILE A 138 11.30 -7.53 -14.32
C ILE A 138 10.52 -8.19 -13.19
N ARG A 139 9.36 -8.79 -13.48
CA ARG A 139 8.57 -9.52 -12.47
C ARG A 139 9.36 -10.64 -11.81
N THR A 140 10.04 -11.44 -12.61
CA THR A 140 10.88 -12.55 -12.11
C THR A 140 12.06 -12.04 -11.30
N ARG A 141 12.74 -10.97 -11.76
CA ARG A 141 13.84 -10.35 -10.99
C ARG A 141 13.34 -9.82 -9.63
N LEU A 142 12.18 -9.18 -9.61
CA LEU A 142 11.59 -8.66 -8.38
C LEU A 142 11.25 -9.74 -7.37
N ARG A 143 10.69 -10.87 -7.83
CA ARG A 143 10.43 -12.03 -6.97
C ARG A 143 11.71 -12.55 -6.32
N TRP A 144 12.78 -12.72 -7.11
CA TRP A 144 14.08 -13.15 -6.60
C TRP A 144 14.66 -12.15 -5.61
N GLN A 145 14.55 -10.86 -5.91
CA GLN A 145 15.00 -9.81 -5.01
C GLN A 145 14.25 -9.86 -3.67
N PHE A 146 12.92 -9.94 -3.66
CA PHE A 146 12.16 -10.04 -2.42
C PHE A 146 12.49 -11.32 -1.63
N ALA A 147 12.68 -12.45 -2.32
CA ALA A 147 13.10 -13.69 -1.67
C ALA A 147 14.49 -13.54 -1.01
N GLU A 148 15.44 -12.91 -1.69
CA GLU A 148 16.77 -12.61 -1.15
C GLU A 148 16.70 -11.64 0.04
N GLU A 149 15.90 -10.58 -0.06
CA GLU A 149 15.69 -9.60 1.02
C GLU A 149 15.12 -10.24 2.28
N LEU A 150 14.17 -11.18 2.12
CA LEU A 150 13.61 -11.96 3.22
C LEU A 150 14.67 -12.86 3.89
N VAL A 151 15.46 -13.58 3.08
CA VAL A 151 16.52 -14.47 3.59
C VAL A 151 17.61 -13.68 4.30
N LYS A 152 18.00 -12.54 3.75
CA LYS A 152 19.06 -11.67 4.31
C LYS A 152 18.57 -10.74 5.41
N GLN A 153 17.26 -10.62 5.60
CA GLN A 153 16.62 -9.68 6.53
C GLN A 153 17.09 -8.23 6.32
N TYR A 154 17.28 -7.85 5.05
CA TYR A 154 17.75 -6.52 4.65
C TYR A 154 17.10 -6.11 3.33
N ILE A 155 16.66 -4.84 3.24
CA ILE A 155 16.01 -4.29 2.05
C ILE A 155 17.07 -3.69 1.11
N VAL A 156 17.14 -4.16 -0.13
CA VAL A 156 18.02 -3.57 -1.14
C VAL A 156 17.40 -2.28 -1.66
N VAL A 157 18.15 -1.18 -1.61
CA VAL A 157 17.67 0.16 -2.00
C VAL A 157 17.77 0.41 -3.51
N THR A 158 18.53 -0.42 -4.24
CA THR A 158 18.74 -0.30 -5.68
C THR A 158 17.79 -1.18 -6.50
N PHE A 159 17.35 -0.65 -7.66
CA PHE A 159 16.51 -1.32 -8.66
C PHE A 159 17.26 -1.46 -10.00
#